data_AF-A0A6L5G0T5-F1
#
_entry.id   AF-A0A6L5G0T5-F1
#
_cell.length_a   1.000
_cell.length_b   1.000
_cell.length_c   1.000
_cell.angle_alpha   90.00
_cell.angle_beta   90.00
_cell.angle_gamma   90.00
#
_symmetry.space_group_name_H-M   'P 1'
#
loop_
_entity.id
_entity.type
_entity.pdbx_description
1 polymer ?
#
loop_
_entity_poly.entity_id
_entity_poly.type
_entity_poly.pdbx_seq_one_letter_code
_entity_poly.pdbx_strand_id
1 'polypeptide(L)'
;MMRRSELRDESGATAVIVAICVIMLFGFTALAVDVGRMYEERRELQRTADSAALSGAQLLPASEAAAEAEGQFYVGENPTVHHPGTYNPLAGDLVDARYIASGGCVIEGETYDCVEATVVAPEFKFLFAPVFGINERSVANGDPIGAHATAVLGAGAPGGDKLVPWILLDCPNGAKWADETAAVVAAAETINPHCPYEFSDDFENGPKVE
;
A
#
# COMPACT_ATOMS: atom_id res chain seq x y z
N MET A 1 69.00 35.65 -21.33
CA MET A 1 67.62 36.08 -21.06
C MET A 1 66.66 34.95 -21.42
N MET A 2 66.05 34.30 -20.44
CA MET A 2 64.99 33.31 -20.67
C MET A 2 63.67 33.96 -20.29
N ARG A 3 62.84 34.27 -21.29
CA ARG A 3 61.54 34.93 -21.10
C ARG A 3 60.58 33.86 -20.58
N ARG A 4 60.36 33.81 -19.25
CA ARG A 4 59.32 32.94 -18.68
C ARG A 4 57.99 33.37 -19.27
N SER A 5 57.37 32.48 -20.04
CA SER A 5 55.99 32.64 -20.49
C SER A 5 55.09 32.50 -19.27
N GLU A 6 54.34 33.56 -18.96
CA GLU A 6 53.17 33.46 -18.10
C GLU A 6 52.12 32.61 -18.83
N LEU A 7 52.22 31.29 -18.70
CA LEU A 7 51.09 30.40 -18.91
C LEU A 7 50.05 30.83 -17.89
N ARG A 8 48.91 31.33 -18.38
CA ARG A 8 47.82 31.84 -17.53
C ARG A 8 47.40 30.71 -16.61
N ASP A 9 47.45 30.95 -15.30
CA ASP A 9 47.25 29.91 -14.30
C ASP A 9 45.76 29.59 -14.13
N GLU A 10 45.24 28.75 -15.03
CA GLU A 10 43.84 28.32 -15.06
C GLU A 10 43.47 27.45 -13.84
N SER A 11 44.45 27.02 -13.03
CA SER A 11 44.28 26.28 -11.77
C SER A 11 43.37 27.00 -10.77
N GLY A 12 43.38 28.33 -10.77
CA GLY A 12 42.47 29.12 -9.93
C GLY A 12 41.00 29.02 -10.36
N ALA A 13 40.75 29.00 -11.67
CA ALA A 13 39.39 28.88 -12.21
C ALA A 13 38.82 27.46 -12.04
N THR A 14 39.63 26.44 -12.24
CA THR A 14 39.21 25.04 -12.03
C THR A 14 38.90 24.77 -10.55
N ALA A 15 39.67 25.31 -9.61
CA ALA A 15 39.38 25.20 -8.18
C ALA A 15 38.01 25.81 -7.80
N VAL A 16 37.64 26.96 -8.36
CA VAL A 16 36.32 27.58 -8.13
C VAL A 16 35.19 26.73 -8.72
N ILE A 17 35.34 26.21 -9.94
CA ILE A 17 34.35 25.34 -10.57
C ILE A 17 34.15 24.06 -9.74
N VAL A 18 35.24 23.41 -9.33
CA VAL A 18 35.18 22.21 -8.47
C VAL A 18 34.48 22.49 -7.15
N ALA A 19 34.77 23.63 -6.49
CA ALA A 19 34.10 24.01 -5.24
C ALA A 19 32.57 24.16 -5.43
N ILE A 20 32.14 24.80 -6.51
CA ILE A 20 30.70 24.95 -6.84
C ILE A 20 30.07 23.58 -7.14
N CYS A 21 30.73 22.72 -7.93
CA CYS A 21 30.26 21.37 -8.22
C CYS A 21 30.12 20.52 -6.95
N VAL A 22 31.07 20.60 -6.01
CA VAL A 22 31.01 19.88 -4.73
C VAL A 22 29.83 20.34 -3.88
N ILE A 23 29.57 21.65 -3.79
CA ILE A 23 28.39 22.20 -3.08
C ILE A 23 27.09 21.69 -3.73
N MET A 24 27.02 21.68 -5.06
CA MET A 24 25.84 21.21 -5.80
C MET A 24 25.60 19.71 -5.61
N LEU A 25 26.66 18.90 -5.63
CA LEU A 25 26.59 17.47 -5.33
C LEU A 25 26.09 17.21 -3.90
N PHE A 26 26.61 17.94 -2.89
CA PHE A 26 26.11 17.81 -1.53
C PHE A 26 24.63 18.20 -1.41
N GLY A 27 24.19 19.26 -2.09
CA GLY A 27 22.78 19.64 -2.17
C GLY A 27 21.89 18.54 -2.73
N PHE A 28 22.31 17.85 -3.80
CA PHE A 28 21.58 16.70 -4.33
C PHE A 28 21.59 15.49 -3.38
N THR A 29 22.70 15.21 -2.69
CA THR A 29 22.73 14.11 -1.70
C THR A 29 21.81 14.38 -0.51
N ALA A 30 21.75 15.62 -0.04
CA ALA A 30 20.87 16.05 1.05
C ALA A 30 19.38 15.85 0.67
N LEU A 31 18.99 16.29 -0.53
CA LEU A 31 17.65 16.07 -1.08
C LEU A 31 17.32 14.58 -1.22
N ALA A 32 18.26 13.78 -1.73
CA ALA A 32 18.07 12.33 -1.89
C ALA A 32 17.86 11.60 -0.56
N VAL A 33 18.54 12.01 0.52
CA VAL A 33 18.36 11.44 1.86
C VAL A 33 16.97 11.75 2.43
N ASP A 34 16.51 13.00 2.33
CA ASP A 34 15.19 13.39 2.83
C ASP A 34 14.06 12.69 2.07
N VAL A 35 14.15 12.64 0.75
CA VAL A 35 13.20 11.91 -0.11
C VAL A 35 13.24 10.41 0.20
N GLY A 36 14.44 9.82 0.38
CA GLY A 36 14.62 8.42 0.74
C GLY A 36 13.91 8.06 2.04
N ARG A 37 14.13 8.83 3.12
CA ARG A 37 13.46 8.62 4.41
C ARG A 37 11.94 8.75 4.33
N MET A 38 11.43 9.69 3.52
CA MET A 38 9.99 9.86 3.31
C MET A 38 9.37 8.65 2.59
N TYR A 39 10.07 8.07 1.60
CA TYR A 39 9.62 6.86 0.91
C TYR A 39 9.73 5.60 1.77
N GLU A 40 10.75 5.50 2.62
CA GLU A 40 10.92 4.41 3.59
C GLU A 40 9.75 4.39 4.57
N GLU A 41 9.45 5.52 5.22
CA GLU A 41 8.30 5.64 6.13
C GLU A 41 6.97 5.30 5.42
N ARG A 42 6.73 5.85 4.22
CA ARG A 42 5.51 5.54 3.45
C ARG A 42 5.38 4.05 3.13
N ARG A 43 6.50 3.34 2.92
CA ARG A 43 6.52 1.90 2.66
C ARG A 43 6.22 1.10 3.93
N GLU A 44 6.70 1.53 5.09
CA GLU A 44 6.36 0.89 6.36
C GLU A 44 4.87 1.08 6.70
N LEU A 45 4.33 2.30 6.56
CA LEU A 45 2.89 2.57 6.70
C LEU A 45 2.04 1.71 5.75
N GLN A 46 2.48 1.51 4.50
CA GLN A 46 1.78 0.65 3.55
C GLN A 46 1.79 -0.82 3.99
N ARG A 47 2.93 -1.33 4.49
CA ARG A 47 2.99 -2.70 5.06
C ARG A 47 1.99 -2.88 6.19
N THR A 48 1.87 -1.89 7.07
CA THR A 48 0.89 -1.89 8.17
C THR A 48 -0.54 -1.86 7.62
N ALA A 49 -0.84 -0.98 6.66
CA ALA A 49 -2.17 -0.88 6.02
C ALA A 49 -2.58 -2.19 5.32
N ASP A 50 -1.71 -2.78 4.51
CA ASP A 50 -1.95 -4.03 3.80
C ASP A 50 -2.21 -5.18 4.79
N SER A 51 -1.43 -5.24 5.89
CA SER A 51 -1.61 -6.26 6.93
C SER A 51 -2.93 -6.10 7.70
N ALA A 52 -3.36 -4.88 7.98
CA ALA A 52 -4.59 -4.57 8.69
C ALA A 52 -5.85 -4.80 7.84
N ALA A 53 -5.79 -4.46 6.55
CA ALA A 53 -6.86 -4.77 5.61
C ALA A 53 -7.04 -6.29 5.46
N LEU A 54 -5.93 -7.03 5.31
CA LEU A 54 -5.96 -8.48 5.15
C LEU A 54 -6.33 -9.22 6.44
N SER A 55 -5.95 -8.72 7.64
CA SER A 55 -6.37 -9.30 8.92
C SER A 55 -7.87 -9.08 9.19
N GLY A 56 -8.37 -7.86 8.93
CA GLY A 56 -9.80 -7.56 9.04
C GLY A 56 -10.64 -8.41 8.08
N ALA A 57 -10.19 -8.56 6.82
CA ALA A 57 -10.90 -9.37 5.84
C ALA A 57 -11.10 -10.84 6.27
N GLN A 58 -10.23 -11.41 7.12
CA GLN A 58 -10.40 -12.81 7.57
C GLN A 58 -11.60 -13.00 8.48
N LEU A 59 -11.92 -12.00 9.30
CA LEU A 59 -12.98 -12.08 10.30
C LEU A 59 -14.28 -11.41 9.84
N LEU A 60 -14.25 -10.68 8.71
CA LEU A 60 -15.42 -10.04 8.12
C LEU A 60 -16.59 -11.02 7.86
N PRO A 61 -16.40 -12.28 7.39
CA PRO A 61 -17.49 -13.26 7.29
C PRO A 61 -18.08 -13.70 8.63
N ALA A 62 -17.36 -13.52 9.74
CA ALA A 62 -17.80 -13.91 11.08
C ALA A 62 -18.50 -12.76 11.80
N SER A 63 -17.90 -11.56 11.80
CA SER A 63 -18.57 -10.30 12.17
C SER A 63 -17.71 -9.08 11.83
N GLU A 64 -18.38 -8.00 11.46
CA GLU A 64 -17.87 -6.66 11.19
C GLU A 64 -16.97 -6.15 12.35
N ALA A 65 -17.48 -6.21 13.59
CA ALA A 65 -16.76 -5.75 14.77
C ALA A 65 -15.50 -6.58 15.08
N ALA A 66 -15.44 -7.85 14.68
CA ALA A 66 -14.23 -8.66 14.80
C ALA A 66 -13.19 -8.28 13.73
N ALA A 67 -13.63 -7.98 12.50
CA ALA A 67 -12.76 -7.47 11.44
C ALA A 67 -12.11 -6.13 11.83
N GLU A 68 -12.88 -5.19 12.38
CA GLU A 68 -12.36 -3.91 12.87
C GLU A 68 -11.35 -4.09 14.02
N ALA A 69 -11.69 -4.93 15.01
CA ALA A 69 -10.82 -5.18 16.18
C ALA A 69 -9.48 -5.83 15.77
N GLU A 70 -9.50 -6.79 14.85
CA GLU A 70 -8.30 -7.47 14.36
C GLU A 70 -7.47 -6.57 13.43
N GLY A 71 -8.13 -5.75 12.60
CA GLY A 71 -7.46 -4.70 11.82
C GLY A 71 -6.70 -3.73 12.73
N GLN A 72 -7.35 -3.22 13.78
CA GLN A 72 -6.74 -2.35 14.79
C GLN A 72 -5.61 -3.04 15.57
N PHE A 73 -5.73 -4.34 15.86
CA PHE A 73 -4.66 -5.11 16.51
C PHE A 73 -3.40 -5.19 15.63
N TYR A 74 -3.54 -5.50 14.34
CA TYR A 74 -2.40 -5.60 13.41
C TYR A 74 -1.71 -4.26 13.15
N VAL A 75 -2.44 -3.15 13.23
CA VAL A 75 -1.86 -1.80 13.26
C VAL A 75 -0.94 -1.63 14.47
N GLY A 76 -1.42 -1.97 15.66
CA GLY A 76 -0.67 -1.83 16.91
C GLY A 76 0.58 -2.69 16.97
N GLU A 77 0.52 -3.90 16.40
CA GLU A 77 1.66 -4.82 16.30
C GLU A 77 2.66 -4.45 15.18
N ASN A 78 2.36 -3.44 14.33
CA ASN A 78 3.26 -2.95 13.28
C ASN A 78 3.61 -1.45 13.44
N PRO A 79 4.26 -1.05 14.55
CA PRO A 79 4.75 0.32 14.71
C PRO A 79 5.93 0.60 13.75
N THR A 80 6.03 1.86 13.31
CA THR A 80 7.17 2.43 12.57
C THR A 80 7.88 3.47 13.44
N VAL A 81 8.97 4.06 12.95
CA VAL A 81 9.64 5.19 13.63
C VAL A 81 8.71 6.39 13.79
N HIS A 82 7.81 6.62 12.82
CA HIS A 82 6.84 7.72 12.84
C HIS A 82 5.38 7.24 13.00
N HIS A 83 5.13 6.02 13.48
CA HIS A 83 3.79 5.49 13.75
C HIS A 83 3.84 4.57 15.00
N PRO A 84 3.41 5.04 16.19
CA PRO A 84 3.60 4.31 17.44
C PRO A 84 2.56 3.20 17.72
N GLY A 85 1.77 2.78 16.72
CA GLY A 85 0.79 1.69 16.84
C GLY A 85 -0.37 1.94 17.83
N THR A 86 -0.60 3.18 18.29
CA THR A 86 -1.43 3.43 19.48
C THR A 86 -2.46 4.57 19.37
N TYR A 87 -2.60 5.28 18.25
CA TYR A 87 -3.73 6.23 18.08
C TYR A 87 -5.01 5.57 17.45
N ASN A 88 -6.18 6.18 17.64
CA ASN A 88 -7.54 5.72 17.31
C ASN A 88 -8.40 6.92 16.80
N PRO A 89 -9.01 6.87 15.60
CA PRO A 89 -9.35 8.07 14.83
C PRO A 89 -10.70 8.65 15.22
N LEU A 90 -11.49 7.91 16.00
CA LEU A 90 -12.79 8.33 16.51
C LEU A 90 -12.67 9.50 17.51
N ALA A 91 -11.45 9.80 17.95
CA ALA A 91 -11.08 11.00 18.71
C ALA A 91 -10.27 12.04 17.90
N GLY A 92 -10.01 11.78 16.62
CA GLY A 92 -9.27 12.66 15.72
C GLY A 92 -7.86 12.20 15.34
N ASP A 93 -7.47 10.93 15.51
CA ASP A 93 -6.15 10.46 15.03
C ASP A 93 -5.96 8.91 14.95
N LEU A 94 -5.47 8.35 13.79
CA LEU A 94 -5.11 6.94 13.32
C LEU A 94 -6.19 5.95 12.95
N VAL A 95 -5.95 5.27 11.83
CA VAL A 95 -6.53 3.99 11.37
C VAL A 95 -8.03 3.85 11.54
N ASP A 96 -8.68 4.63 10.67
CA ASP A 96 -9.89 4.17 10.02
C ASP A 96 -9.52 2.92 9.22
N ALA A 97 -9.67 1.77 9.89
CA ALA A 97 -10.14 0.56 9.24
C ALA A 97 -11.62 0.82 8.93
N ARG A 98 -11.89 1.64 7.91
CA ARG A 98 -13.25 2.12 7.63
C ARG A 98 -14.04 1.00 7.00
N TYR A 99 -14.96 0.46 7.77
CA TYR A 99 -15.89 -0.52 7.29
C TYR A 99 -17.01 0.14 6.46
N ILE A 100 -17.35 -0.48 5.33
CA ILE A 100 -18.62 -0.21 4.64
C ILE A 100 -19.39 -1.53 4.55
N ALA A 101 -20.22 -1.78 5.56
CA ALA A 101 -21.31 -2.75 5.47
C ALA A 101 -22.19 -2.41 4.26
N SER A 102 -22.54 -3.44 3.49
CA SER A 102 -23.39 -3.33 2.31
C SER A 102 -22.84 -2.40 1.20
N GLY A 103 -21.84 -2.91 0.47
CA GLY A 103 -21.58 -2.47 -0.91
C GLY A 103 -20.83 -1.15 -1.07
N GLY A 104 -19.71 -0.99 -0.38
CA GLY A 104 -18.85 0.20 -0.49
C GLY A 104 -17.85 0.18 -1.65
N CYS A 105 -17.19 -0.95 -1.87
CA CYS A 105 -16.15 -1.05 -2.90
C CYS A 105 -16.76 -1.45 -4.25
N VAL A 106 -16.86 -0.47 -5.15
CA VAL A 106 -17.28 -0.69 -6.54
C VAL A 106 -16.05 -1.08 -7.38
N ILE A 107 -16.00 -2.34 -7.82
CA ILE A 107 -15.02 -2.82 -8.80
C ILE A 107 -15.79 -3.17 -10.08
N GLU A 108 -15.41 -2.54 -11.19
CA GLU A 108 -16.00 -2.72 -12.52
C GLU A 108 -17.53 -2.44 -12.63
N GLY A 109 -18.12 -1.84 -11.59
CA GLY A 109 -19.56 -1.52 -11.51
C GLY A 109 -20.33 -2.38 -10.51
N GLU A 110 -19.72 -3.47 -10.03
CA GLU A 110 -20.29 -4.37 -9.02
C GLU A 110 -19.77 -4.02 -7.61
N THR A 111 -20.64 -4.18 -6.61
CA THR A 111 -20.34 -3.86 -5.20
C THR A 111 -19.93 -5.10 -4.42
N TYR A 112 -18.74 -5.04 -3.82
CA TYR A 112 -18.19 -6.12 -2.99
C TYR A 112 -18.05 -5.71 -1.51
N ASP A 113 -18.09 -6.69 -0.62
CA ASP A 113 -17.74 -6.51 0.79
C ASP A 113 -16.21 -6.34 0.92
N CYS A 114 -15.79 -5.28 1.60
CA CYS A 114 -14.39 -4.89 1.66
C CYS A 114 -13.99 -4.26 3.00
N VAL A 115 -12.69 -4.33 3.28
CA VAL A 115 -12.03 -3.70 4.43
C VAL A 115 -11.05 -2.66 3.89
N GLU A 116 -11.34 -1.38 4.13
CA GLU A 116 -10.47 -0.25 3.80
C GLU A 116 -9.60 0.09 5.02
N ALA A 117 -8.27 0.11 4.91
CA ALA A 117 -7.37 0.46 6.00
C ALA A 117 -6.49 1.67 5.64
N THR A 118 -6.58 2.75 6.42
CA THR A 118 -5.80 3.98 6.21
C THR A 118 -4.81 4.22 7.35
N VAL A 119 -3.52 4.15 7.10
CA VAL A 119 -2.46 4.29 8.12
C VAL A 119 -1.66 5.56 7.88
N VAL A 120 -1.43 6.34 8.94
CA VAL A 120 -0.87 7.71 8.85
C VAL A 120 0.25 7.91 9.88
N ALA A 121 1.30 8.63 9.50
CA ALA A 121 2.32 9.12 10.42
C ALA A 121 1.89 10.49 10.99
N PRO A 122 1.91 10.72 12.33
CA PRO A 122 1.49 11.98 12.95
C PRO A 122 2.39 13.15 12.56
N GLU A 123 3.70 12.89 12.55
CA GLU A 123 4.76 13.88 12.42
C GLU A 123 5.99 13.25 11.75
N PHE A 124 6.39 13.78 10.61
CA PHE A 124 7.64 13.43 9.92
C PHE A 124 8.53 14.67 9.79
N LYS A 125 9.78 14.57 10.26
CA LYS A 125 10.76 15.67 10.26
C LYS A 125 11.87 15.43 9.23
N PHE A 126 12.03 16.40 8.34
CA PHE A 126 13.10 16.42 7.35
C PHE A 126 14.43 16.85 7.99
N LEU A 127 15.55 16.38 7.44
CA LEU A 127 16.90 16.70 7.92
C LEU A 127 17.50 17.91 7.23
N PHE A 128 17.29 18.06 5.92
CA PHE A 128 17.91 19.09 5.10
C PHE A 128 16.90 20.02 4.41
N ALA A 129 15.68 19.55 4.14
CA ALA A 129 14.57 20.37 3.65
C ALA A 129 14.20 21.59 4.54
N PRO A 130 14.50 21.66 5.86
CA PRO A 130 14.35 22.89 6.64
C PRO A 130 15.15 24.08 6.08
N VAL A 131 16.25 23.83 5.34
CA VAL A 131 17.02 24.87 4.62
C VAL A 131 16.17 25.61 3.58
N PHE A 132 15.14 24.95 3.03
CA PHE A 132 14.17 25.52 2.09
C PHE A 132 12.85 25.94 2.77
N GLY A 133 12.78 25.91 4.10
CA GLY A 133 11.59 26.24 4.88
C GLY A 133 10.59 25.09 5.06
N ILE A 134 10.91 23.88 4.59
CA ILE A 134 10.07 22.68 4.74
C ILE A 134 10.56 21.90 5.96
N ASN A 135 10.02 22.23 7.14
CA ASN A 135 10.52 21.70 8.41
C ASN A 135 10.04 20.27 8.68
N GLU A 136 8.75 20.04 8.44
CA GLU A 136 8.04 18.83 8.82
C GLU A 136 6.80 18.65 7.94
N ARG A 137 6.21 17.46 8.04
CA ARG A 137 4.96 17.06 7.39
C ARG A 137 4.12 16.36 8.46
N SER A 138 2.91 16.84 8.75
CA SER A 138 2.17 16.41 9.95
C SER A 138 0.66 16.50 9.82
N VAL A 139 -0.06 15.75 10.65
CA VAL A 139 -1.54 15.85 10.73
C VAL A 139 -1.96 17.25 11.18
N ALA A 140 -1.21 17.88 12.10
CA ALA A 140 -1.46 19.24 12.58
C ALA A 140 -1.34 20.32 11.47
N ASN A 141 -0.46 20.11 10.48
CA ASN A 141 -0.30 20.99 9.32
C ASN A 141 -1.26 20.63 8.17
N GLY A 142 -2.09 19.59 8.33
CA GLY A 142 -3.08 19.15 7.34
C GLY A 142 -2.50 18.39 6.15
N ASP A 143 -1.23 17.98 6.22
CA ASP A 143 -0.50 17.42 5.08
C ASP A 143 0.20 16.06 5.35
N PRO A 144 -0.30 15.15 6.21
CA PRO A 144 0.48 14.02 6.71
C PRO A 144 0.99 13.03 5.64
N ILE A 145 1.94 12.17 6.03
CA ILE A 145 2.32 11.00 5.22
C ILE A 145 1.36 9.86 5.57
N GLY A 146 0.69 9.31 4.57
CA GLY A 146 -0.25 8.21 4.75
C GLY A 146 -0.12 7.14 3.67
N ALA A 147 -0.64 5.97 4.03
CA ALA A 147 -0.81 4.79 3.20
C ALA A 147 -2.26 4.31 3.29
N HIS A 148 -2.71 3.63 2.25
CA HIS A 148 -4.09 3.19 2.07
C HIS A 148 -4.09 1.81 1.44
N ALA A 149 -4.87 0.91 2.00
CA ALA A 149 -5.04 -0.45 1.50
C ALA A 149 -6.53 -0.80 1.47
N THR A 150 -6.90 -1.72 0.58
CA THR A 150 -8.25 -2.28 0.52
C THR A 150 -8.16 -3.76 0.25
N ALA A 151 -8.74 -4.57 1.13
CA ALA A 151 -8.94 -5.99 0.93
C ALA A 151 -10.41 -6.23 0.57
N VAL A 152 -10.66 -7.05 -0.45
CA VAL A 152 -12.01 -7.36 -0.93
C VAL A 152 -12.26 -8.85 -0.70
N LEU A 153 -13.46 -9.18 -0.23
CA LEU A 153 -13.92 -10.56 -0.17
C LEU A 153 -14.57 -10.96 -1.50
N GLY A 154 -14.27 -12.17 -1.93
CA GLY A 154 -14.98 -12.85 -3.01
C GLY A 154 -14.71 -14.35 -2.97
N ALA A 155 -15.57 -15.12 -3.65
CA ALA A 155 -15.46 -16.57 -3.67
C ALA A 155 -14.22 -17.01 -4.47
N GLY A 156 -13.32 -17.73 -3.80
CA GLY A 156 -12.32 -18.56 -4.47
C GLY A 156 -12.86 -19.96 -4.77
N ALA A 157 -12.17 -20.69 -5.65
CA ALA A 157 -12.56 -22.04 -6.05
C ALA A 157 -12.83 -22.98 -4.85
N PRO A 158 -13.83 -23.88 -4.96
CA PRO A 158 -14.15 -24.88 -3.94
C PRO A 158 -12.95 -25.63 -3.35
N GLY A 159 -12.97 -25.80 -2.02
CA GLY A 159 -12.00 -26.64 -1.29
C GLY A 159 -10.85 -25.90 -0.61
N GLY A 160 -10.82 -24.56 -0.65
CA GLY A 160 -9.83 -23.74 0.06
C GLY A 160 -10.41 -22.84 1.15
N ASP A 161 -10.29 -23.23 2.42
CA ASP A 161 -10.54 -22.36 3.60
C ASP A 161 -9.47 -21.25 3.77
N LYS A 162 -8.81 -20.83 2.68
CA LYS A 162 -7.60 -20.01 2.71
C LYS A 162 -7.74 -18.77 1.86
N LEU A 163 -7.68 -17.64 2.56
CA LEU A 163 -7.50 -16.33 1.95
C LEU A 163 -6.21 -16.32 1.13
N VAL A 164 -6.33 -15.72 -0.04
CA VAL A 164 -5.29 -15.66 -1.05
C VAL A 164 -5.12 -14.18 -1.39
N PRO A 165 -3.95 -13.58 -1.14
CA PRO A 165 -3.74 -12.15 -1.33
C PRO A 165 -3.83 -11.69 -2.80
N TRP A 166 -3.95 -12.65 -3.73
CA TRP A 166 -4.22 -12.46 -5.15
C TRP A 166 -5.04 -13.67 -5.61
N ILE A 167 -6.26 -13.45 -6.11
CA ILE A 167 -7.09 -14.51 -6.70
C ILE A 167 -7.90 -13.98 -7.88
N LEU A 168 -8.04 -14.80 -8.91
CA LEU A 168 -9.09 -14.71 -9.91
C LEU A 168 -10.33 -15.37 -9.31
N LEU A 169 -11.45 -14.64 -9.23
CA LEU A 169 -12.71 -15.15 -8.70
C LEU A 169 -13.23 -16.27 -9.62
N ASP A 170 -12.96 -17.51 -9.22
CA ASP A 170 -13.33 -18.70 -9.99
C ASP A 170 -14.64 -19.28 -9.48
N CYS A 171 -15.57 -19.55 -10.40
CA CYS A 171 -16.91 -20.03 -10.03
C CYS A 171 -16.97 -21.56 -10.08
N PRO A 172 -17.61 -22.22 -9.08
CA PRO A 172 -17.76 -23.66 -9.06
C PRO A 172 -18.39 -24.21 -10.34
N ASN A 173 -17.81 -25.27 -10.89
CA ASN A 173 -18.33 -25.99 -12.04
C ASN A 173 -18.44 -27.49 -11.74
N GLY A 174 -19.54 -27.86 -11.09
CA GLY A 174 -19.90 -29.25 -10.79
C GLY A 174 -20.12 -30.16 -12.01
N ALA A 175 -19.96 -29.66 -13.24
CA ALA A 175 -19.87 -30.49 -14.46
C ALA A 175 -18.41 -30.84 -14.84
N LYS A 176 -17.41 -30.07 -14.40
CA LYS A 176 -15.97 -30.40 -14.54
C LYS A 176 -15.42 -31.15 -13.32
N TRP A 177 -15.84 -30.80 -12.10
CA TRP A 177 -15.24 -31.30 -10.85
C TRP A 177 -16.26 -32.03 -9.97
N ALA A 178 -16.02 -33.32 -9.70
CA ALA A 178 -17.00 -34.21 -9.04
C ALA A 178 -17.05 -34.07 -7.50
N ASP A 179 -16.12 -33.33 -6.93
CA ASP A 179 -15.98 -32.97 -5.51
C ASP A 179 -16.70 -31.66 -5.14
N GLU A 180 -17.12 -30.87 -6.14
CA GLU A 180 -17.87 -29.63 -5.96
C GLU A 180 -19.37 -29.91 -5.75
N THR A 181 -19.73 -30.20 -4.49
CA THR A 181 -21.13 -30.49 -4.15
C THR A 181 -22.04 -29.27 -4.32
N ALA A 182 -23.32 -29.49 -4.61
CA ALA A 182 -24.32 -28.43 -4.79
C ALA A 182 -24.45 -27.47 -3.58
N ALA A 183 -24.04 -27.89 -2.37
CA ALA A 183 -23.98 -27.01 -1.20
C ALA A 183 -22.86 -25.95 -1.32
N VAL A 184 -21.74 -26.29 -1.96
CA VAL A 184 -20.64 -25.36 -2.21
C VAL A 184 -20.98 -24.40 -3.35
N VAL A 185 -21.67 -24.88 -4.39
CA VAL A 185 -22.20 -24.02 -5.47
C VAL A 185 -23.16 -22.96 -4.89
N ALA A 186 -24.13 -23.39 -4.06
CA ALA A 186 -25.06 -22.46 -3.41
C ALA A 186 -24.37 -21.46 -2.46
N ALA A 187 -23.31 -21.87 -1.76
CA ALA A 187 -22.52 -20.97 -0.94
C ALA A 187 -21.74 -19.95 -1.79
N ALA A 188 -21.16 -20.38 -2.91
CA ALA A 188 -20.46 -19.48 -3.84
C ALA A 188 -21.42 -18.46 -4.49
N GLU A 189 -22.62 -18.87 -4.92
CA GLU A 189 -23.65 -17.96 -5.44
C GLU A 189 -24.09 -16.90 -4.42
N THR A 190 -24.09 -17.22 -3.11
CA THR A 190 -24.39 -16.23 -2.07
C THR A 190 -23.27 -15.23 -1.79
N ILE A 191 -22.03 -15.53 -2.21
CA ILE A 191 -20.84 -14.69 -2.00
C ILE A 191 -20.43 -13.95 -3.29
N ASN A 192 -20.70 -14.55 -4.45
CA ASN A 192 -20.46 -13.99 -5.77
C ASN A 192 -21.76 -14.08 -6.60
N PRO A 193 -22.57 -12.99 -6.67
CA PRO A 193 -23.80 -12.97 -7.47
C PRO A 193 -23.55 -13.02 -8.99
N HIS A 194 -22.28 -12.97 -9.41
CA HIS A 194 -21.80 -13.07 -10.78
C HIS A 194 -21.36 -14.51 -11.18
N CYS A 195 -21.73 -15.56 -10.44
CA CYS A 195 -21.46 -16.94 -10.86
C CYS A 195 -22.36 -17.62 -11.95
N PRO A 196 -23.22 -16.96 -12.78
CA PRO A 196 -23.94 -17.65 -13.85
C PRO A 196 -23.32 -17.55 -15.26
N TYR A 197 -22.12 -16.98 -15.46
CA TYR A 197 -21.47 -16.93 -16.79
C TYR A 197 -20.38 -17.99 -16.99
N GLU A 198 -20.41 -18.65 -18.15
CA GLU A 198 -19.61 -19.83 -18.52
C GLU A 198 -18.11 -19.57 -18.80
N PHE A 199 -17.50 -18.50 -18.26
CA PHE A 199 -16.13 -18.10 -18.60
C PHE A 199 -15.22 -17.92 -17.37
N SER A 200 -14.44 -18.98 -17.11
CA SER A 200 -13.24 -19.01 -16.28
C SER A 200 -12.50 -20.32 -16.58
N ASP A 201 -11.80 -20.37 -17.73
CA ASP A 201 -11.02 -21.53 -18.19
C ASP A 201 -9.54 -21.17 -18.43
N ASP A 202 -8.98 -20.36 -17.53
CA ASP A 202 -7.61 -19.84 -17.54
C ASP A 202 -6.48 -20.89 -17.39
N PHE A 203 -6.82 -22.18 -17.40
CA PHE A 203 -5.84 -23.29 -17.39
C PHE A 203 -5.92 -24.25 -18.60
N GLU A 204 -6.90 -24.12 -19.50
CA GLU A 204 -6.89 -24.88 -20.76
C GLU A 204 -6.16 -24.11 -21.87
N ASN A 205 -5.00 -24.64 -22.28
CA ASN A 205 -4.17 -24.08 -23.34
C ASN A 205 -4.88 -24.19 -24.71
N GLY A 206 -5.66 -23.18 -25.08
CA GLY A 206 -6.06 -22.93 -26.47
C GLY A 206 -4.86 -22.53 -27.34
N PRO A 207 -4.85 -22.85 -28.66
CA PRO A 207 -3.68 -22.65 -29.50
C PRO A 207 -3.35 -21.16 -29.68
N LYS A 208 -2.09 -20.80 -29.45
CA LYS A 208 -1.56 -19.48 -29.83
C LYS A 208 -1.64 -19.33 -31.36
N VAL A 209 -2.54 -18.49 -31.82
CA VAL A 209 -2.46 -17.86 -33.14
C VAL A 209 -1.56 -16.64 -33.05
N GLU A 210 -0.73 -16.44 -34.07
CA GLU A 210 0.26 -15.35 -34.19
C GLU A 210 -0.39 -13.97 -34.42
#